data_AF-A0A0B2WEW3-F1
#
_entry.id   AF-A0A0B2WEW3-F1
#
_cell.length_a   1.000
_cell.length_b   1.000
_cell.length_c   1.000
_cell.angle_alpha   90.00
_cell.angle_beta   90.00
_cell.angle_gamma   90.00
#
_symmetry.space_group_name_H-M   'P 1'
#
loop_
_entity.id
_entity.type
_entity.pdbx_description
1 polymer ?
#
loop_
_entity_poly.entity_id
_entity_poly.type
_entity_poly.pdbx_seq_one_letter_code
_entity_poly.pdbx_strand_id
1 'polypeptide(L)'
;MAVRRPALQKLYADYFRERRVDAIHFPTTSVPATPMDTVHGSGNVSINGGPPMDAFAAYTRNTDPGSNAGMPGLSIPVGNTAGGLPIGIEIGGPLGSDERLLGLGLAMEKVFGYLAGSDRAPSGRMQCSGSTVPSALHDDMARGPG
;
A
#
# COMPACT_ATOMS: atom_id res chain seq x y z
N MET A 1 4.02 -26.05 18.60
CA MET A 1 4.28 -25.17 17.43
C MET A 1 5.71 -24.64 17.53
N ALA A 2 6.50 -24.69 16.45
CA ALA A 2 7.88 -24.20 16.49
C ALA A 2 7.92 -22.66 16.45
N VAL A 3 8.69 -22.02 17.33
CA VAL A 3 8.88 -20.56 17.35
C VAL A 3 9.82 -20.17 16.20
N ARG A 4 9.28 -19.66 15.09
CA ARG A 4 10.03 -19.34 13.86
C ARG A 4 10.49 -17.89 13.74
N ARG A 5 9.80 -16.95 14.40
CA ARG A 5 10.05 -15.51 14.28
C ARG A 5 11.50 -15.08 14.60
N PRO A 6 12.14 -15.56 15.69
CA PRO A 6 13.52 -15.17 15.99
C PRO A 6 14.53 -15.61 14.90
N ALA A 7 14.31 -16.78 14.28
CA ALA A 7 15.16 -17.24 13.18
C ALA A 7 15.00 -16.35 11.94
N LEU A 8 13.77 -15.92 11.64
CA LEU A 8 13.50 -15.00 10.53
C LEU A 8 14.10 -13.61 10.77
N GLN A 9 13.98 -13.08 11.99
CA GLN A 9 14.60 -11.80 12.38
C GLN A 9 16.13 -11.87 12.25
N LYS A 10 16.74 -12.97 12.70
CA LYS A 10 18.18 -13.20 12.54
C LYS A 10 18.59 -13.23 11.07
N LEU A 11 17.81 -13.91 10.22
CA LEU A 11 18.09 -13.99 8.77
C LEU A 11 18.12 -12.61 8.12
N TYR A 12 17.16 -11.73 8.43
CA TYR A 12 17.18 -10.35 7.93
C TYR A 12 18.37 -9.55 8.48
N ALA A 13 18.62 -9.61 9.80
CA ALA A 13 19.72 -8.89 10.42
C ALA A 13 21.09 -9.31 9.84
N ASP A 14 21.28 -10.60 9.62
CA ASP A 14 22.46 -11.16 8.98
C ASP A 14 22.60 -10.68 7.54
N TYR A 15 21.51 -10.71 6.76
CA TYR A 15 21.49 -10.22 5.39
C TYR A 15 21.95 -8.76 5.29
N PHE A 16 21.35 -7.85 6.05
CA PHE A 16 21.73 -6.42 6.01
C PHE A 16 23.19 -6.20 6.41
N ARG A 17 23.66 -6.90 7.46
CA ARG A 17 25.05 -6.80 7.94
C ARG A 17 26.06 -7.34 6.92
N GLU A 18 25.80 -8.51 6.36
CA GLU A 18 26.72 -9.20 5.44
C GLU A 18 26.75 -8.53 4.07
N ARG A 19 25.60 -8.08 3.57
CA ARG A 19 25.50 -7.38 2.29
C ARG A 19 25.87 -5.90 2.37
N ARG A 20 25.90 -5.32 3.58
CA ARG A 20 26.20 -3.90 3.83
C ARG A 20 25.30 -2.99 3.01
N VAL A 21 24.00 -3.29 3.01
CA VAL A 21 22.97 -2.51 2.33
C VAL A 21 22.09 -1.83 3.35
N ASP A 22 21.54 -0.67 2.97
CA ASP A 22 20.67 0.11 3.85
C ASP A 22 19.19 -0.24 3.69
N ALA A 23 18.83 -0.83 2.55
CA ALA A 23 17.48 -1.28 2.24
C ALA A 23 17.50 -2.41 1.20
N ILE A 24 16.43 -3.19 1.17
CA ILE A 24 16.06 -4.10 0.08
C ILE A 24 14.88 -3.49 -0.66
N HIS A 25 14.76 -3.73 -1.97
CA HIS A 25 13.59 -3.31 -2.74
C HIS A 25 13.03 -4.43 -3.59
N PHE A 26 11.71 -4.45 -3.78
CA PHE A 26 10.99 -5.45 -4.55
C PHE A 26 9.62 -4.91 -4.98
N PRO A 27 8.97 -5.46 -6.02
CA PRO A 27 7.58 -5.13 -6.30
C PRO A 27 6.72 -5.41 -5.07
N THR A 28 5.89 -4.45 -4.65
CA THR A 28 5.06 -4.61 -3.44
C THR A 28 4.15 -5.83 -3.57
N THR A 29 3.50 -5.98 -4.73
CA THR A 29 2.67 -7.13 -5.08
C THR A 29 3.18 -7.80 -6.36
N SER A 30 2.92 -9.10 -6.51
CA SER A 30 3.35 -9.86 -7.69
C SER A 30 2.45 -9.64 -8.92
N VAL A 31 1.25 -9.10 -8.72
CA VAL A 31 0.25 -8.79 -9.75
C VAL A 31 -0.43 -7.46 -9.45
N PRO A 32 -0.92 -6.73 -10.47
CA PRO A 32 -1.75 -5.54 -10.27
C PRO A 32 -3.13 -5.94 -9.72
N ALA A 33 -3.90 -4.94 -9.28
CA ALA A 33 -5.23 -5.16 -8.75
C ALA A 33 -6.13 -5.93 -9.74
N THR A 34 -6.68 -7.05 -9.28
CA THR A 34 -7.67 -7.83 -10.03
C THR A 34 -9.07 -7.22 -9.87
N PRO A 35 -9.95 -7.37 -10.89
CA PRO A 35 -11.35 -6.98 -10.75
C PRO A 35 -12.00 -7.65 -9.55
N MET A 36 -12.87 -6.91 -8.86
CA MET A 36 -13.63 -7.44 -7.74
C MET A 36 -14.82 -8.25 -8.26
N ASP A 37 -14.84 -9.55 -8.00
CA ASP A 37 -16.05 -10.38 -8.13
C ASP A 37 -16.85 -10.31 -6.83
N THR A 38 -17.99 -9.62 -6.87
CA THR A 38 -18.91 -9.44 -5.74
C THR A 38 -19.88 -10.60 -5.54
N VAL A 39 -19.96 -11.54 -6.49
CA VAL A 39 -20.89 -12.68 -6.46
C VAL A 39 -20.20 -13.93 -5.93
N HIS A 40 -19.01 -14.25 -6.46
CA HIS A 40 -18.27 -15.48 -6.12
C HIS A 40 -17.05 -15.22 -5.22
N GLY A 41 -16.69 -13.95 -5.02
CA GLY A 41 -15.48 -13.55 -4.30
C GLY A 41 -14.23 -13.63 -5.18
N SER A 42 -13.25 -12.78 -4.87
CA SER A 42 -11.98 -12.68 -5.62
C SER A 42 -10.90 -13.55 -4.97
N GLY A 43 -11.20 -14.83 -4.76
CA GLY A 43 -10.37 -15.74 -3.94
C GLY A 43 -9.12 -16.25 -4.64
N ASN A 44 -9.07 -16.24 -5.98
CA ASN A 44 -7.95 -16.75 -6.75
C ASN A 44 -7.45 -15.75 -7.79
N VAL A 45 -6.15 -15.78 -8.05
CA VAL A 45 -5.47 -15.01 -9.11
C VAL A 45 -4.49 -15.90 -9.86
N SER A 46 -4.09 -15.48 -11.06
CA SER A 46 -3.04 -16.14 -11.86
C SER A 46 -1.91 -15.17 -12.15
N ILE A 47 -0.66 -15.62 -11.98
CA ILE A 47 0.54 -14.84 -12.30
C ILE A 47 1.03 -15.28 -13.68
N ASN A 48 1.17 -14.36 -14.64
CA ASN A 48 1.65 -14.62 -16.00
C ASN A 48 0.93 -15.79 -16.72
N GLY A 49 -0.38 -15.91 -16.52
CA GLY A 49 -1.18 -16.98 -17.13
C GLY A 49 -0.96 -18.37 -16.53
N GLY A 50 -0.24 -18.48 -15.40
CA GLY A 50 -0.07 -19.72 -14.67
C GLY A 50 -1.35 -20.21 -13.98
N PRO A 51 -1.29 -21.37 -13.30
CA PRO A 51 -2.42 -21.92 -12.57
C PRO A 51 -2.99 -20.95 -11.53
N PRO A 52 -4.31 -20.96 -11.28
CA PRO A 52 -4.92 -20.17 -10.22
C PRO A 52 -4.30 -20.51 -8.86
N MET A 53 -4.09 -19.49 -8.03
CA MET A 53 -3.62 -19.60 -6.65
C MET A 53 -4.38 -18.63 -5.75
N ASP A 54 -4.36 -18.90 -4.45
CA ASP A 54 -5.00 -18.05 -3.45
C ASP A 54 -4.53 -16.59 -3.58
N ALA A 55 -5.49 -15.68 -3.65
CA ALA A 55 -5.24 -14.27 -3.88
C ALA A 55 -4.40 -13.66 -2.76
N PHE A 56 -4.71 -13.97 -1.50
CA PHE A 56 -3.98 -13.43 -0.36
C PHE A 56 -2.50 -13.84 -0.44
N ALA A 57 -2.23 -15.14 -0.58
CA ALA A 57 -0.87 -15.66 -0.73
C ALA A 57 -0.11 -15.04 -1.91
N ALA A 58 -0.78 -14.77 -3.04
CA ALA A 58 -0.15 -14.15 -4.20
C ALA A 58 0.21 -12.68 -3.96
N TYR A 59 -0.70 -11.91 -3.34
CA TYR A 59 -0.49 -10.48 -3.08
C TYR A 59 0.51 -10.25 -1.94
N THR A 60 0.51 -11.07 -0.90
CA THR A 60 1.35 -10.89 0.28
C THR A 60 2.70 -11.60 0.18
N ARG A 61 2.95 -12.40 -0.87
CA ARG A 61 4.19 -13.16 -1.07
C ARG A 61 5.47 -12.39 -0.71
N ASN A 62 5.55 -11.12 -1.09
CA ASN A 62 6.74 -10.31 -0.90
C ASN A 62 6.75 -9.57 0.46
N THR A 63 5.58 -9.24 1.00
CA THR A 63 5.43 -8.40 2.21
C THR A 63 5.25 -9.20 3.49
N ASP A 64 4.76 -10.45 3.39
CA ASP A 64 4.54 -11.36 4.51
C ASP A 64 5.82 -11.64 5.32
N PRO A 65 6.97 -11.96 4.69
CA PRO A 65 8.17 -12.25 5.46
C PRO A 65 8.67 -11.04 6.28
N GLY A 66 8.61 -9.82 5.71
CA GLY A 66 9.00 -8.59 6.40
C GLY A 66 8.08 -8.24 7.57
N SER A 67 6.77 -8.33 7.33
CA SER A 67 5.73 -8.09 8.35
C SER A 67 5.83 -9.07 9.52
N ASN A 68 6.04 -10.35 9.24
CA ASN A 68 6.22 -11.39 10.25
C ASN A 68 7.54 -11.28 11.02
N ALA A 69 8.56 -10.63 10.45
CA ALA A 69 9.81 -10.30 11.14
C ALA A 69 9.72 -9.00 11.95
N GLY A 70 8.75 -8.13 11.65
CA GLY A 70 8.62 -6.80 12.23
C GLY A 70 9.61 -5.80 11.66
N MET A 71 10.01 -5.97 10.40
CA MET A 71 10.90 -5.04 9.71
C MET A 71 10.12 -3.80 9.25
N PRO A 72 10.71 -2.59 9.29
CA PRO A 72 10.09 -1.42 8.68
C PRO A 72 10.08 -1.55 7.15
N GLY A 73 8.96 -1.16 6.53
CA GLY A 73 8.76 -1.21 5.09
C GLY A 73 7.95 0.00 4.60
N LEU A 74 8.25 0.48 3.39
CA LEU A 74 7.55 1.59 2.73
C LEU A 74 7.22 1.21 1.29
N SER A 75 5.95 1.27 0.92
CA SER A 75 5.50 1.07 -0.47
C SER A 75 5.41 2.41 -1.19
N ILE A 76 6.14 2.53 -2.30
CA ILE A 76 6.27 3.75 -3.10
C ILE A 76 5.64 3.49 -4.48
N PRO A 77 4.66 4.31 -4.91
CA PRO A 77 4.14 4.27 -6.27
C PRO A 77 5.24 4.63 -7.28
N VAL A 78 5.45 3.79 -8.31
CA VAL A 78 6.51 4.00 -9.32
C VAL A 78 6.01 4.02 -10.77
N GLY A 79 4.74 3.70 -11.01
CA GLY A 79 4.10 3.91 -12.30
C GLY A 79 2.71 3.29 -12.37
N ASN A 80 2.25 3.07 -13.60
CA ASN A 80 1.02 2.36 -13.90
C ASN A 80 1.28 1.25 -14.91
N THR A 81 0.46 0.20 -14.88
CA THR A 81 0.40 -0.78 -15.97
C THR A 81 -0.09 -0.10 -17.25
N ALA A 82 0.03 -0.79 -18.40
CA ALA A 82 -0.58 -0.32 -19.65
C ALA A 82 -2.10 -0.11 -19.54
N GLY A 83 -2.77 -0.82 -18.62
CA GLY A 83 -4.19 -0.66 -18.31
C GLY A 83 -4.50 0.41 -17.25
N GLY A 84 -3.51 1.22 -16.85
CA GLY A 84 -3.71 2.33 -15.91
C GLY A 84 -3.72 1.95 -14.43
N LEU A 85 -3.49 0.67 -14.08
CA LEU A 85 -3.47 0.24 -12.67
C LEU A 85 -2.15 0.63 -12.00
N PRO A 86 -2.13 1.16 -10.77
CA PRO A 86 -0.90 1.54 -10.08
C PRO A 86 0.06 0.36 -9.87
N ILE A 87 1.36 0.64 -9.97
CA ILE A 87 2.47 -0.27 -9.65
C ILE A 87 3.29 0.35 -8.52
N GLY A 88 3.57 -0.44 -7.49
CA GLY A 88 4.39 -0.05 -6.34
C GLY A 88 5.68 -0.86 -6.23
N ILE A 89 6.71 -0.22 -5.70
CA ILE A 89 7.91 -0.87 -5.17
C ILE A 89 7.92 -0.68 -3.67
N GLU A 90 8.11 -1.75 -2.93
CA GLU A 90 8.37 -1.69 -1.49
C GLU A 90 9.88 -1.62 -1.24
N ILE A 91 10.27 -0.75 -0.32
CA ILE A 91 11.59 -0.73 0.28
C ILE A 91 11.50 -1.19 1.73
N GLY A 92 12.32 -2.18 2.10
CA GLY A 92 12.44 -2.71 3.46
C GLY A 92 13.77 -2.33 4.09
N GLY A 93 13.75 -1.82 5.31
CA GLY A 93 14.96 -1.44 6.06
C GLY A 93 15.30 -2.40 7.20
N PRO A 94 16.50 -2.31 7.79
CA PRO A 94 16.83 -3.02 9.03
C PRO A 94 15.94 -2.57 10.20
N LEU A 95 15.84 -3.40 11.25
CA LEU A 95 15.01 -3.07 12.42
C LEU A 95 15.48 -1.75 13.08
N GLY A 96 14.54 -0.85 13.37
CA GLY A 96 14.82 0.45 14.01
C GLY A 96 15.42 1.50 13.06
N SER A 97 15.26 1.33 11.74
CA SER A 97 15.80 2.25 10.72
C SER A 97 14.76 3.14 10.04
N ASP A 98 13.58 3.27 10.65
CA ASP A 98 12.42 3.97 10.09
C ASP A 98 12.76 5.38 9.57
N GLU A 99 13.51 6.19 10.32
CA GLU A 99 13.94 7.53 9.88
C GLU A 99 14.79 7.47 8.59
N ARG A 100 15.72 6.52 8.52
CA ARG A 100 16.56 6.32 7.32
C ARG A 100 15.73 5.81 6.15
N LEU A 101 14.77 4.93 6.41
CA LEU A 101 13.87 4.40 5.38
C LEU A 101 12.96 5.50 4.81
N LEU A 102 12.42 6.37 5.66
CA LEU A 102 11.65 7.54 5.23
C LEU A 102 12.53 8.51 4.44
N GLY A 103 13.77 8.75 4.86
CA GLY A 103 14.74 9.54 4.10
C GLY A 103 15.00 8.97 2.70
N LEU A 104 15.12 7.65 2.58
CA LEU A 104 15.24 6.97 1.29
C LEU A 104 13.96 7.14 0.44
N GLY A 105 12.77 7.01 1.05
CA GLY A 105 11.50 7.25 0.39
C GLY A 105 11.39 8.66 -0.21
N LEU A 106 11.75 9.69 0.56
CA LEU A 106 11.80 11.08 0.09
C LEU A 106 12.82 11.28 -1.05
N ALA A 107 13.92 10.53 -1.05
CA ALA A 107 14.88 10.57 -2.15
C ALA A 107 14.32 9.90 -3.41
N MET A 108 13.62 8.77 -3.27
CA MET A 108 12.97 8.05 -4.37
C MET A 108 11.82 8.85 -4.99
N GLU A 109 11.03 9.55 -4.17
CA GLU A 109 9.97 10.44 -4.65
C GLU A 109 10.49 11.51 -5.61
N LYS A 110 11.71 12.03 -5.41
CA LYS A 110 12.34 12.99 -6.34
C LYS A 110 12.67 12.39 -7.70
N VAL A 111 12.81 11.06 -7.78
CA VAL A 111 13.11 10.33 -9.03
C VAL A 111 11.83 9.94 -9.75
N PHE A 112 10.85 9.38 -9.03
CA PHE A 112 9.59 8.91 -9.63
C PHE A 112 8.54 10.02 -9.79
N GLY A 113 8.68 11.11 -9.05
CA GLY A 113 7.70 12.17 -8.95
C GLY A 113 6.47 11.76 -8.15
N TYR A 114 5.52 12.69 -8.03
CA TYR A 114 4.22 12.41 -7.45
C TYR A 114 3.34 11.75 -8.51
N LEU A 115 3.08 10.45 -8.37
CA LEU A 115 2.12 9.80 -9.24
C LEU A 115 0.73 10.21 -8.81
N ALA A 116 0.00 10.87 -9.71
CA ALA A 116 -1.41 11.12 -9.49
C ALA A 116 -2.08 9.77 -9.18
N GLY A 117 -2.82 9.71 -8.07
CA GLY A 117 -3.78 8.62 -7.86
C GLY A 117 -4.68 8.48 -9.08
N SER A 118 -5.35 7.34 -9.23
CA SER A 118 -6.22 6.99 -10.38
C SER A 118 -7.41 7.93 -10.65
N ASP A 119 -7.41 9.15 -10.10
CA ASP A 119 -8.43 10.20 -10.18
C ASP A 119 -8.40 11.01 -11.49
N ARG A 120 -7.79 10.49 -12.56
CA ARG A 120 -8.06 10.98 -13.92
C ARG A 120 -8.98 10.02 -14.68
N ALA A 121 -10.21 9.89 -14.21
CA ALA A 121 -11.32 9.85 -15.15
C ALA A 121 -11.29 11.16 -15.98
N PRO A 122 -11.63 11.15 -17.28
CA PRO A 122 -11.61 12.37 -18.09
C PRO A 122 -12.49 13.42 -17.41
N SER A 123 -11.93 14.61 -17.19
CA SER A 123 -12.54 15.69 -16.42
C SER A 123 -13.81 16.21 -17.11
N GLY A 124 -14.93 15.51 -16.93
CA GLY A 124 -16.25 16.10 -16.91
C GLY A 124 -16.39 16.79 -15.57
N ARG A 125 -16.24 18.12 -15.58
CA ARG A 125 -16.30 19.00 -14.41
C ARG A 125 -17.64 18.84 -13.68
N MET A 126 -17.75 17.89 -12.76
CA MET A 126 -18.85 17.88 -11.78
C MET A 126 -18.52 18.96 -10.76
N GLN A 127 -19.09 20.15 -10.99
CA GLN A 127 -19.09 21.21 -9.98
C GLN A 127 -19.87 20.68 -8.77
N CYS A 128 -19.18 20.49 -7.65
CA CYS A 128 -19.86 20.46 -6.35
C CYS A 128 -20.44 21.87 -6.14
N SER A 129 -21.70 22.08 -6.54
CA SER A 129 -22.45 23.25 -6.11
C SER A 129 -22.57 23.18 -4.60
N GLY A 130 -21.97 24.14 -3.90
CA GLY A 130 -21.97 24.18 -2.44
C GLY A 130 -23.38 24.00 -1.90
N SER A 131 -23.57 23.00 -1.05
CA SER A 131 -24.74 22.92 -0.19
C SER A 131 -24.60 24.03 0.86
N THR A 132 -25.17 25.19 0.59
CA THR A 132 -25.45 26.18 1.63
C THR A 132 -26.42 25.51 2.60
N VAL A 133 -25.96 25.25 3.82
CA VAL A 133 -26.84 24.85 4.93
C VAL A 133 -27.75 26.06 5.22
N PRO A 134 -29.09 25.95 5.14
CA PRO A 134 -29.95 27.08 5.46
C PRO A 134 -29.76 27.46 6.94
N SER A 135 -29.50 28.74 7.23
CA SER A 135 -29.25 29.26 8.58
C SER A 135 -30.52 29.36 9.46
N ALA A 136 -31.48 28.46 9.27
CA ALA A 136 -32.75 28.45 10.00
C ALA A 136 -32.80 27.39 11.13
N LEU A 137 -31.71 26.65 11.38
CA LEU A 137 -31.66 25.56 12.37
C LEU A 137 -30.85 25.89 13.63
N HIS A 138 -30.68 27.18 13.97
CA HIS A 138 -30.00 27.60 15.19
C HIS A 138 -30.91 28.29 16.23
N ASP A 139 -32.17 28.61 15.90
CA ASP A 139 -33.04 29.39 16.80
C ASP A 139 -34.11 28.57 17.56
N ASP A 140 -34.22 27.25 17.33
CA ASP A 140 -35.30 26.43 17.91
C ASP A 140 -34.88 25.56 19.11
N MET A 141 -33.68 25.78 19.67
CA MET A 141 -33.16 25.03 20.84
C MET A 141 -33.10 25.88 22.12
N ALA A 142 -33.66 27.09 22.12
CA ALA A 142 -33.63 28.03 23.27
C ALA A 142 -34.99 28.25 23.96
N ARG A 143 -35.97 27.36 23.80
CA ARG A 143 -37.21 27.37 24.62
C ARG A 143 -37.44 26.00 25.25
N GLY A 144 -37.04 25.85 26.50
CA GLY A 144 -37.41 24.70 27.33
C GLY A 144 -38.91 24.66 27.62
N PRO A 145 -39.48 23.49 27.93
CA PRO A 145 -40.90 23.36 28.21
C PRO A 145 -41.23 23.95 29.60
N GLY A 146 -42.36 24.66 29.67
CA GLY A 146 -43.06 24.95 30.92
C GLY A 146 -43.92 23.77 31.37
#